data_AF-A0A4V6A376-F1
#
_entry.id   AF-A0A4V6A376-F1
#
_cell.length_a   1.000
_cell.length_b   1.000
_cell.length_c   1.000
_cell.angle_alpha   90.00
_cell.angle_beta   90.00
_cell.angle_gamma   90.00
#
_symmetry.space_group_name_H-M   'P 1'
#
loop_
_entity.id
_entity.type
_entity.pdbx_description
1 polymer ?
#
loop_
_entity_poly.entity_id
_entity_poly.type
_entity_poly.pdbx_seq_one_letter_code
_entity_poly.pdbx_strand_id
1 'polypeptide(L)'
;MENNIFVVFDSNLEFSLVQIRIGKVFANTGLCEQAVDCYMRCDRINDALDICIQLNQWEKAVELSRQHNLRDVQSLLGKHAEQLTGSIDKQLAAVQLFRRAGRYIDAANIVFSIATQERVKQSQPIRLKKLYVMGALLIEQYREQNKIKLAKKAEGQKDMTGAAIALQGLLAEDTMLSIEDSKLIDSAWRGAEAYHFFMLTHRQLYEGDVDAAMKTALSVVEYEEILDTLEVYSLLALAACASRQFYVASRAFMKLESIPTQSPDEREVYEKLARTIFMKLAYYKSKIQFNA
;
A
#
# COMPACT_ATOMS: atom_id res chain seq x y z
N MET A 1 -20.00 34.29 64.16
CA MET A 1 -19.06 33.15 64.19
C MET A 1 -19.91 31.97 64.63
N GLU A 2 -20.28 31.02 63.78
CA GLU A 2 -19.41 30.15 62.99
C GLU A 2 -20.05 29.73 61.65
N ASN A 3 -19.19 29.28 60.74
CA ASN A 3 -19.38 29.14 59.31
C ASN A 3 -20.22 27.92 58.87
N ASN A 4 -20.98 28.15 57.80
CA ASN A 4 -21.42 27.17 56.81
C ASN A 4 -20.31 26.20 56.40
N ILE A 5 -20.56 24.88 56.48
CA ILE A 5 -20.11 23.91 55.46
C ILE A 5 -21.21 22.84 55.32
N PHE A 6 -22.26 23.14 54.57
CA PHE A 6 -23.06 22.10 53.92
C PHE A 6 -22.18 21.52 52.82
N VAL A 7 -21.57 20.35 53.07
CA VAL A 7 -21.01 19.52 51.99
C VAL A 7 -22.21 18.96 51.25
N VAL A 8 -22.67 19.70 50.23
CA VAL A 8 -23.48 19.11 49.16
C VAL A 8 -22.53 18.14 48.46
N PHE A 9 -22.58 16.87 48.86
CA PHE A 9 -21.97 15.79 48.10
C PHE A 9 -22.64 15.81 46.73
N ASP A 10 -21.86 16.22 45.74
CA ASP A 10 -22.29 16.40 44.36
C ASP A 10 -22.52 15.01 43.74
N SER A 11 -23.67 14.40 44.03
CA SER A 11 -24.04 13.03 43.61
C SER A 11 -24.00 12.84 42.09
N ASN A 12 -24.12 13.92 41.33
CA ASN A 12 -23.95 13.92 39.88
C ASN A 12 -22.48 13.74 39.46
N LEU A 13 -21.54 14.24 40.26
CA LEU A 13 -20.11 14.17 39.96
C LEU A 13 -19.58 12.74 40.16
N GLU A 14 -19.95 12.08 41.26
CA GLU A 14 -19.58 10.68 41.52
C GLU A 14 -20.19 9.72 40.49
N PHE A 15 -21.45 9.95 40.10
CA PHE A 15 -22.11 9.16 39.05
C PHE A 15 -21.39 9.29 37.70
N SER A 16 -21.00 10.51 37.32
CA SER A 16 -20.23 10.74 36.08
C SER A 16 -18.88 10.02 36.10
N LEU A 17 -18.18 10.01 37.24
CA LEU A 17 -16.86 9.37 37.39
C LEU A 17 -16.94 7.85 37.27
N VAL A 18 -17.98 7.24 37.84
CA VAL A 18 -18.21 5.79 37.73
C VAL A 18 -18.56 5.41 36.30
N GLN A 19 -19.44 6.17 35.64
CA GLN A 19 -19.83 5.92 34.25
C GLN A 19 -18.63 6.00 33.29
N ILE A 20 -17.72 6.96 33.50
CA ILE A 20 -16.47 7.07 32.72
C ILE A 20 -15.55 5.85 32.96
N ARG A 21 -15.42 5.37 34.21
CA ARG A 21 -14.61 4.17 34.50
C ARG A 21 -15.18 2.93 33.83
N ILE A 22 -16.50 2.75 33.87
CA ILE A 22 -17.18 1.64 33.21
C ILE A 22 -16.99 1.74 31.68
N GLY A 23 -17.14 2.95 31.11
CA GLY A 23 -16.86 3.21 29.70
C GLY A 23 -15.44 2.80 29.28
N LYS A 24 -14.42 3.12 30.08
CA LYS A 24 -13.04 2.67 29.83
C LYS A 24 -12.90 1.15 29.84
N VAL A 25 -13.56 0.45 30.76
CA VAL A 25 -13.53 -1.01 30.81
C VAL A 25 -14.15 -1.59 29.55
N PHE A 26 -15.32 -1.09 29.13
CA PHE A 26 -15.97 -1.53 27.89
C PHE A 26 -15.09 -1.29 26.67
N ALA A 27 -14.48 -0.11 26.57
CA ALA A 27 -13.56 0.21 25.48
C ALA A 27 -12.37 -0.76 25.43
N ASN A 28 -11.75 -1.06 26.58
CA ASN A 28 -10.63 -2.00 26.66
C ASN A 28 -11.02 -3.45 26.30
N THR A 29 -12.29 -3.81 26.50
CA THR A 29 -12.84 -5.13 26.10
C THR A 29 -13.34 -5.18 24.65
N GLY A 30 -13.32 -4.05 23.92
CA GLY A 30 -13.81 -3.96 22.54
C GLY A 30 -15.33 -3.73 22.40
N LEU A 31 -16.03 -3.50 23.50
CA LEU A 31 -17.48 -3.24 23.53
C LEU A 31 -17.78 -1.77 23.22
N CYS A 32 -17.72 -1.41 21.94
CA CYS A 32 -17.81 -0.03 21.49
C CYS A 32 -19.16 0.63 21.81
N GLU A 33 -20.28 -0.08 21.68
CA GLU A 33 -21.59 0.53 21.87
C GLU A 33 -21.84 0.95 23.32
N GLN A 34 -21.53 0.03 24.23
CA GLN A 34 -21.66 0.22 25.66
C GLN A 34 -20.69 1.28 26.17
N ALA A 35 -19.48 1.32 25.60
CA ALA A 35 -18.52 2.37 25.89
C ALA A 35 -19.05 3.74 25.45
N VAL A 36 -19.46 3.89 24.19
CA VAL A 36 -20.03 5.12 23.64
C VAL A 36 -21.19 5.62 24.48
N ASP A 37 -22.15 4.76 24.81
CA ASP A 37 -23.31 5.12 25.64
C ASP A 37 -22.90 5.69 27.01
N CYS A 38 -21.85 5.13 27.61
CA CYS A 38 -21.33 5.64 28.89
C CYS A 38 -20.76 7.05 28.76
N TYR A 39 -20.02 7.34 27.69
CA TYR A 39 -19.46 8.68 27.45
C TYR A 39 -20.51 9.68 26.99
N MET A 40 -21.50 9.24 26.22
CA MET A 40 -22.64 10.04 25.79
C MET A 40 -23.48 10.51 26.98
N ARG A 41 -23.71 9.66 27.98
CA ARG A 41 -24.42 10.03 29.23
C ARG A 41 -23.68 11.04 30.09
N CYS A 42 -22.38 11.24 29.85
CA CYS A 42 -21.56 12.23 30.55
C CYS A 42 -21.31 13.49 29.72
N ASP A 43 -22.04 13.68 28.61
CA ASP A 43 -21.83 14.77 27.64
C ASP A 43 -20.38 14.82 27.07
N ARG A 44 -19.66 13.71 27.12
CA ARG A 44 -18.28 13.56 26.64
C ARG A 44 -18.24 13.03 25.21
N ILE A 45 -18.81 13.81 24.29
CA ILE A 45 -18.98 13.42 22.87
C ILE A 45 -17.62 13.16 22.19
N ASN A 46 -16.60 13.96 22.48
CA ASN A 46 -15.26 13.77 21.91
C ASN A 46 -14.65 12.43 22.32
N ASP A 47 -14.77 12.04 23.60
CA ASP A 47 -14.25 10.74 24.06
C ASP A 47 -15.04 9.55 23.51
N ALA A 48 -16.36 9.71 23.33
CA ALA A 48 -17.19 8.71 22.66
C ALA A 48 -16.75 8.51 21.20
N LEU A 49 -16.37 9.60 20.53
CA LEU A 49 -15.86 9.59 19.17
C LEU A 49 -14.48 8.93 19.14
N ASP A 50 -13.57 9.28 20.05
CA ASP A 50 -12.24 8.66 20.19
C ASP A 50 -12.33 7.14 20.35
N ILE A 51 -13.31 6.62 21.08
CA ILE A 51 -13.51 5.18 21.27
C ILE A 51 -14.03 4.51 20.01
N CYS A 52 -14.99 5.12 19.31
CA CYS A 52 -15.43 4.62 18.00
C CYS A 52 -14.25 4.51 17.05
N ILE A 53 -13.35 5.49 17.09
CA ILE A 53 -12.14 5.54 16.28
C ILE A 53 -11.15 4.44 16.70
N GLN A 54 -10.85 4.34 17.99
CA GLN A 54 -9.92 3.35 18.54
C GLN A 54 -10.35 1.90 18.24
N LEU A 55 -11.66 1.64 18.24
CA LEU A 55 -12.23 0.31 17.99
C LEU A 55 -12.59 0.05 16.52
N ASN A 56 -12.13 0.89 15.58
CA ASN A 56 -12.43 0.82 14.15
C ASN A 56 -13.96 0.85 13.82
N GLN A 57 -14.80 1.38 14.70
CA GLN A 57 -16.26 1.52 14.54
C GLN A 57 -16.63 2.85 13.88
N TRP A 58 -16.15 3.02 12.66
CA TRP A 58 -16.17 4.30 11.94
C TRP A 58 -17.57 4.77 11.53
N GLU A 59 -18.48 3.85 11.21
CA GLU A 59 -19.86 4.21 10.85
C GLU A 59 -20.56 4.91 12.01
N LYS A 60 -20.35 4.40 13.22
CA LYS A 60 -20.85 4.98 14.46
C LYS A 60 -20.20 6.32 14.78
N ALA A 61 -18.90 6.49 14.54
CA ALA A 61 -18.22 7.78 14.67
C ALA A 61 -18.81 8.85 13.74
N VAL A 62 -19.09 8.50 12.48
CA VAL A 62 -19.71 9.41 11.50
C VAL A 62 -21.14 9.76 11.90
N GLU A 63 -21.91 8.78 12.36
CA GLU A 63 -23.28 8.98 12.82
C GLU A 63 -23.33 9.93 14.04
N LEU A 64 -22.50 9.67 15.06
CA LEU A 64 -22.37 10.55 16.23
C LEU A 64 -21.97 11.97 15.84
N SER A 65 -21.00 12.11 14.92
CA SER A 65 -20.55 13.41 14.45
C SER A 65 -21.64 14.19 13.72
N ARG A 66 -22.50 13.51 12.95
CA ARG A 66 -23.65 14.12 12.27
C ARG A 66 -24.74 14.51 13.26
N GLN A 67 -25.06 13.64 14.22
CA GLN A 67 -26.08 13.88 15.24
C GLN A 67 -25.75 15.10 16.12
N HIS A 68 -24.46 15.33 16.40
CA HIS A 68 -23.99 16.42 17.25
C HIS A 68 -23.41 17.62 16.50
N ASN A 69 -23.62 17.72 15.17
CA ASN A 69 -23.18 18.86 14.34
C ASN A 69 -21.68 19.21 14.48
N LEU A 70 -20.82 18.22 14.71
CA LEU A 70 -19.38 18.43 14.72
C LEU A 70 -18.94 18.74 13.27
N ARG A 71 -18.53 19.99 13.05
CA ARG A 71 -18.50 20.64 11.73
C ARG A 71 -17.50 20.07 10.72
N ASP A 72 -16.64 19.12 11.08
CA ASP A 72 -15.67 18.60 10.13
C ASP A 72 -15.18 17.18 10.44
N VAL A 73 -16.02 16.20 10.12
CA VAL A 73 -15.70 14.77 10.29
C VAL A 73 -14.39 14.42 9.58
N GLN A 74 -14.13 15.00 8.40
CA GLN A 74 -12.92 14.72 7.63
C GLN A 74 -11.67 15.28 8.32
N SER A 75 -11.74 16.50 8.87
CA SER A 75 -10.65 17.09 9.65
C SER A 75 -10.35 16.28 10.91
N LEU A 76 -11.38 15.82 11.63
CA LEU A 76 -11.21 14.99 12.82
C LEU A 76 -10.56 13.64 12.49
N LEU A 77 -11.04 12.94 11.46
CA LEU A 77 -10.47 11.67 11.02
C LEU A 77 -9.00 11.83 10.61
N GLY A 78 -8.65 12.94 9.95
CA GLY A 78 -7.25 13.26 9.61
C GLY A 78 -6.36 13.40 10.85
N LYS A 79 -6.79 14.14 11.88
CA LYS A 79 -6.04 14.32 13.13
C LYS A 79 -5.84 13.01 13.88
N HIS A 80 -6.86 12.13 13.90
CA HIS A 80 -6.72 10.82 14.53
C HIS A 80 -5.83 9.87 13.74
N ALA A 81 -5.86 9.94 12.40
CA ALA A 81 -4.98 9.15 11.57
C ALA A 81 -3.50 9.53 11.79
N GLU A 82 -3.19 10.81 12.02
CA GLU A 82 -1.84 11.28 12.39
C GLU A 82 -1.37 10.74 13.75
N GLN A 83 -2.28 10.42 14.66
CA GLN A 83 -1.96 9.80 15.95
C GLN A 83 -1.77 8.28 15.86
N LEU A 84 -2.34 7.64 14.84
CA LEU A 84 -2.26 6.19 14.61
C LEU A 84 -0.96 5.81 13.89
N THR A 85 0.16 6.00 14.58
CA THR A 85 1.49 5.59 14.10
C THR A 85 1.97 4.31 14.82
N GLY A 86 2.97 3.63 14.24
CA GLY A 86 3.59 2.43 14.83
C GLY A 86 3.34 1.15 14.03
N SER A 87 2.81 0.11 14.68
CA SER A 87 2.58 -1.22 14.07
C SER A 87 1.79 -1.16 12.76
N ILE A 88 2.07 -2.10 11.85
CA ILE A 88 1.42 -2.19 10.53
C ILE A 88 -0.11 -2.17 10.64
N ASP A 89 -0.71 -2.84 11.63
CA ASP A 89 -2.17 -2.86 11.81
C ASP A 89 -2.75 -1.46 12.11
N LYS A 90 -2.04 -0.65 12.90
CA LYS A 90 -2.41 0.74 13.18
C LYS A 90 -2.23 1.63 11.96
N GLN A 91 -1.17 1.41 11.20
CA GLN A 91 -0.95 2.13 9.94
C GLN A 91 -2.04 1.81 8.92
N LEU A 92 -2.46 0.55 8.79
CA LEU A 92 -3.58 0.17 7.92
C LEU A 92 -4.92 0.75 8.40
N ALA A 93 -5.13 0.86 9.72
CA ALA A 93 -6.29 1.58 10.25
C ALA A 93 -6.24 3.09 9.88
N ALA A 94 -5.07 3.72 9.98
CA ALA A 94 -4.86 5.11 9.54
C ALA A 94 -5.12 5.29 8.03
N VAL A 95 -4.73 4.32 7.18
CA VAL A 95 -5.04 4.32 5.74
C VAL A 95 -6.54 4.36 5.49
N GLN A 96 -7.33 3.55 6.22
CA GLN A 96 -8.78 3.55 6.10
C GLN A 96 -9.39 4.91 6.46
N LEU A 97 -8.83 5.55 7.49
CA LEU A 97 -9.24 6.90 7.91
C LEU A 97 -8.93 7.95 6.85
N PHE A 98 -7.70 8.01 6.37
CA PHE A 98 -7.29 8.96 5.34
C PHE A 98 -8.11 8.80 4.05
N ARG A 99 -8.38 7.56 3.63
CA ARG A 99 -9.26 7.27 2.50
C ARG A 99 -10.67 7.84 2.71
N ARG A 100 -11.26 7.64 3.89
CA ARG A 100 -12.61 8.17 4.23
C ARG A 100 -12.63 9.70 4.34
N ALA A 101 -11.53 10.31 4.79
CA ALA A 101 -11.35 11.75 4.83
C ALA A 101 -11.09 12.36 3.44
N GLY A 102 -11.00 11.56 2.37
CA GLY A 102 -10.65 12.04 1.02
C GLY A 102 -9.19 12.45 0.87
N ARG A 103 -8.33 12.11 1.85
CA ARG A 103 -6.88 12.31 1.85
C ARG A 103 -6.19 11.09 1.22
N TYR A 104 -6.47 10.83 -0.05
CA TYR A 104 -6.03 9.60 -0.73
C TYR A 104 -4.51 9.48 -0.90
N ILE A 105 -3.81 10.59 -1.09
CA ILE A 105 -2.35 10.60 -1.24
C ILE A 105 -1.67 10.20 0.06
N ASP A 106 -2.10 10.76 1.20
CA ASP A 106 -1.59 10.37 2.52
C ASP A 106 -1.81 8.87 2.81
N ALA A 107 -2.99 8.37 2.44
CA ALA A 107 -3.29 6.95 2.53
C ALA A 107 -2.33 6.12 1.65
N ALA A 108 -2.10 6.53 0.40
CA ALA A 108 -1.22 5.84 -0.53
C ALA A 108 0.24 5.83 -0.05
N ASN A 109 0.73 6.96 0.46
CA ASN A 109 2.07 7.09 1.04
C ASN A 109 2.32 6.07 2.15
N ILE A 110 1.36 5.90 3.07
CA ILE A 110 1.47 4.90 4.14
C ILE A 110 1.49 3.49 3.55
N VAL A 111 0.62 3.18 2.59
CA VAL A 111 0.58 1.84 1.97
C VAL A 111 1.87 1.50 1.25
N PHE A 112 2.45 2.44 0.49
CA PHE A 112 3.73 2.22 -0.18
C PHE A 112 4.89 2.12 0.82
N SER A 113 4.84 2.86 1.93
CA SER A 113 5.79 2.69 3.05
C SER A 113 5.71 1.29 3.68
N ILE A 114 4.51 0.76 3.87
CA ILE A 114 4.34 -0.64 4.33
C ILE A 114 4.89 -1.61 3.28
N ALA A 115 4.63 -1.38 1.99
CA ALA A 115 5.13 -2.24 0.92
C ALA A 115 6.67 -2.27 0.87
N THR A 116 7.35 -1.14 1.06
CA THR A 116 8.82 -1.10 1.10
C THR A 116 9.38 -1.82 2.32
N GLN A 117 8.75 -1.69 3.50
CA GLN A 117 9.12 -2.43 4.70
C GLN A 117 8.94 -3.94 4.53
N GLU A 118 7.82 -4.38 3.95
CA GLU A 118 7.53 -5.80 3.72
C GLU A 118 8.45 -6.40 2.64
N ARG A 119 8.93 -5.58 1.70
CA ARG A 119 9.91 -5.96 0.69
C ARG A 119 11.27 -6.28 1.32
N VAL A 120 11.74 -5.44 2.26
CA VAL A 120 12.99 -5.70 3.01
C VAL A 120 12.91 -7.02 3.78
N LYS A 121 11.72 -7.39 4.29
CA LYS A 121 11.49 -8.67 4.95
C LYS A 121 11.35 -9.86 4.00
N GLN A 122 11.43 -9.66 2.68
CA GLN A 122 11.18 -10.67 1.66
C GLN A 122 9.84 -11.40 1.87
N SER A 123 8.79 -10.62 2.16
CA SER A 123 7.44 -11.16 2.35
C SER A 123 6.91 -11.78 1.06
N GLN A 124 5.88 -12.64 1.19
CA GLN A 124 5.32 -13.36 0.04
C GLN A 124 4.93 -12.40 -1.12
N PRO A 125 5.29 -12.72 -2.39
CA PRO A 125 5.00 -11.87 -3.56
C PRO A 125 3.53 -11.46 -3.71
N ILE A 126 2.60 -12.35 -3.35
CA ILE A 126 1.16 -12.05 -3.38
C ILE A 126 0.76 -10.94 -2.41
N ARG A 127 1.39 -10.89 -1.24
CA ARG A 127 1.15 -9.84 -0.23
C ARG A 127 1.68 -8.51 -0.72
N LEU A 128 2.89 -8.50 -1.28
CA LEU A 128 3.49 -7.30 -1.88
C LEU A 128 2.63 -6.76 -3.03
N LYS A 129 2.22 -7.63 -3.96
CA LYS A 129 1.29 -7.24 -5.04
C LYS A 129 0.01 -6.63 -4.48
N LYS A 130 -0.61 -7.24 -3.47
CA LYS A 130 -1.84 -6.69 -2.84
C LYS A 130 -1.62 -5.29 -2.26
N LEU A 131 -0.49 -5.05 -1.59
CA LEU A 131 -0.14 -3.73 -1.05
C LEU A 131 0.06 -2.70 -2.17
N TYR A 132 0.84 -3.01 -3.19
CA TYR A 132 1.03 -2.10 -4.33
C TYR A 132 -0.27 -1.81 -5.08
N VAL A 133 -1.11 -2.83 -5.33
CA VAL A 133 -2.44 -2.65 -5.94
C VAL A 133 -3.31 -1.75 -5.06
N MET A 134 -3.30 -1.93 -3.75
CA MET A 134 -4.07 -1.08 -2.83
C MET A 134 -3.60 0.38 -2.89
N GLY A 135 -2.28 0.62 -2.90
CA GLY A 135 -1.71 1.96 -3.08
C GLY A 135 -2.11 2.59 -4.41
N ALA A 136 -2.01 1.83 -5.50
CA ALA A 136 -2.38 2.31 -6.84
C ALA A 136 -3.88 2.65 -6.95
N LEU A 137 -4.76 1.83 -6.36
CA LEU A 137 -6.19 2.11 -6.33
C LEU A 137 -6.54 3.37 -5.53
N LEU A 138 -5.78 3.70 -4.47
CA LEU A 138 -5.95 4.98 -3.76
C LEU A 138 -5.58 6.17 -4.66
N ILE A 139 -4.55 6.04 -5.49
CA ILE A 139 -4.18 7.05 -6.48
C ILE A 139 -5.23 7.20 -7.58
N GLU A 140 -5.85 6.11 -8.04
CA GLU A 140 -7.00 6.20 -8.96
C GLU A 140 -8.20 6.91 -8.31
N GLN A 141 -8.46 6.67 -7.02
CA GLN A 141 -9.50 7.40 -6.28
C GLN A 141 -9.19 8.91 -6.18
N TYR A 142 -7.92 9.25 -5.98
CA TYR A 142 -7.46 10.65 -6.03
C TYR A 142 -7.71 11.29 -7.40
N ARG A 143 -7.29 10.62 -8.49
CA ARG A 143 -7.49 11.09 -9.87
C ARG A 143 -8.96 11.31 -10.19
N GLU A 144 -9.82 10.37 -9.80
CA GLU A 144 -11.27 10.49 -10.01
C GLU A 144 -11.87 11.64 -9.18
N GLN A 145 -11.45 11.79 -7.92
CA GLN A 145 -11.90 12.90 -7.08
C GLN A 145 -11.53 14.26 -7.70
N ASN A 146 -10.32 14.39 -8.25
CA ASN A 146 -9.88 15.62 -8.89
C ASN A 146 -10.61 15.89 -10.19
N LYS A 147 -10.84 14.86 -11.01
CA LYS A 147 -11.68 14.96 -12.22
C LYS A 147 -13.08 15.48 -11.90
N ILE A 148 -13.72 14.98 -10.84
CA ILE A 148 -15.04 15.46 -10.38
C ILE A 148 -14.97 16.91 -9.89
N LYS A 149 -13.93 17.29 -9.13
CA LYS A 149 -13.73 18.68 -8.69
C LYS A 149 -13.57 19.63 -9.88
N LEU A 150 -12.82 19.23 -10.91
CA LEU A 150 -12.63 20.01 -12.13
C LEU A 150 -13.92 20.15 -12.93
N ALA A 151 -14.70 19.06 -13.08
CA ALA A 151 -16.00 19.11 -13.75
C ALA A 151 -16.97 20.09 -13.06
N LYS A 152 -17.06 20.06 -11.73
CA LYS A 152 -17.90 21.00 -10.96
C LYS A 152 -17.45 22.45 -11.10
N LYS A 153 -16.14 22.71 -11.18
CA LYS A 153 -15.62 24.06 -11.42
C LYS A 153 -15.96 24.55 -12.83
N ALA A 154 -15.92 23.66 -13.82
CA ALA A 154 -16.25 23.98 -15.20
C ALA A 154 -17.73 24.36 -15.40
N GLU A 155 -18.65 23.69 -14.71
CA GLU A 155 -20.08 24.05 -14.75
C GLU A 155 -20.36 25.45 -14.18
N GLY A 156 -19.54 25.92 -13.23
CA GLY A 156 -19.66 27.23 -12.61
C GLY A 156 -19.05 28.40 -13.41
N GLN A 157 -18.21 28.12 -14.42
CA GLN A 157 -17.47 29.13 -15.19
C GLN A 157 -17.76 28.99 -16.69
N LYS A 158 -18.93 29.49 -17.12
CA LYS A 158 -19.39 29.45 -18.53
C LYS A 158 -18.51 30.22 -19.53
N ASP A 159 -17.68 31.14 -19.06
CA ASP A 159 -16.89 32.05 -19.90
C ASP A 159 -15.45 31.58 -20.16
N MET A 160 -14.98 30.52 -19.48
CA MET A 160 -13.61 30.01 -19.60
C MET A 160 -13.57 28.80 -20.53
N THR A 161 -12.61 28.76 -21.46
CA THR A 161 -12.46 27.61 -22.36
C THR A 161 -12.06 26.35 -21.58
N GLY A 162 -12.54 25.18 -22.00
CA GLY A 162 -12.22 23.91 -21.33
C GLY A 162 -10.71 23.64 -21.21
N ALA A 163 -9.90 24.16 -22.14
CA ALA A 163 -8.45 24.11 -22.10
C ALA A 163 -7.85 24.98 -20.97
N ALA A 164 -8.39 26.17 -20.71
CA ALA A 164 -7.95 27.03 -19.60
C ALA A 164 -8.30 26.42 -18.24
N ILE A 165 -9.46 25.76 -18.12
CA ILE A 165 -9.89 25.08 -16.90
C ILE A 165 -9.02 23.85 -16.62
N ALA A 166 -8.71 23.05 -17.65
CA ALA A 166 -7.80 21.92 -17.53
C ALA A 166 -6.38 22.37 -17.13
N LEU A 167 -5.87 23.44 -17.76
CA LEU A 167 -4.55 24.00 -17.45
C LEU A 167 -4.48 24.57 -16.02
N GLN A 168 -5.53 25.26 -15.57
CA GLN A 168 -5.61 25.78 -14.20
C GLN A 168 -5.75 24.65 -13.17
N GLY A 169 -6.40 23.54 -13.54
CA GLY A 169 -6.43 22.32 -12.74
C GLY A 169 -5.04 21.73 -12.51
N LEU A 170 -4.26 21.55 -13.58
CA LEU A 170 -2.88 21.07 -13.55
C LEU A 170 -1.98 21.99 -12.70
N LEU A 171 -2.07 23.31 -12.90
CA LEU A 171 -1.26 24.29 -12.16
C LEU A 171 -1.60 24.36 -10.65
N ALA A 172 -2.87 24.15 -10.30
CA ALA A 172 -3.31 24.12 -8.90
C ALA A 172 -2.92 22.80 -8.19
N GLU A 173 -2.81 21.70 -8.93
CA GLU A 173 -2.29 20.43 -8.41
C GLU A 173 -0.78 20.51 -8.14
N ASP A 174 0.00 21.02 -9.09
CA ASP A 174 1.47 21.14 -8.95
C ASP A 174 1.92 22.09 -7.82
N THR A 175 1.05 23.02 -7.40
CA THR A 175 1.34 23.94 -6.29
C THR A 175 1.00 23.37 -4.91
N MET A 176 0.19 22.31 -4.84
CA MET A 176 -0.19 21.64 -3.57
C MET A 176 0.54 20.31 -3.34
N LEU A 177 1.00 19.65 -4.41
CA LEU A 177 1.68 18.36 -4.33
C LEU A 177 3.19 18.53 -4.09
N SER A 178 3.75 17.66 -3.25
CA SER A 178 5.21 17.51 -3.19
C SER A 178 5.74 16.87 -4.48
N ILE A 179 7.00 17.15 -4.83
CA ILE A 179 7.72 16.46 -5.91
C ILE A 179 7.66 14.93 -5.72
N GLU A 180 7.71 14.48 -4.46
CA GLU A 180 7.61 13.06 -4.10
C GLU A 180 6.23 12.48 -4.41
N ASP A 181 5.16 13.25 -4.14
CA ASP A 181 3.78 12.83 -4.41
C ASP A 181 3.53 12.74 -5.92
N SER A 182 4.06 13.66 -6.71
CA SER A 182 3.93 13.61 -8.18
C SER A 182 4.59 12.35 -8.76
N LYS A 183 5.81 12.02 -8.32
CA LYS A 183 6.50 10.78 -8.75
C LYS A 183 5.72 9.52 -8.34
N LEU A 184 5.15 9.53 -7.14
CA LEU A 184 4.32 8.44 -6.65
C LEU A 184 3.06 8.27 -7.50
N ILE A 185 2.40 9.36 -7.88
CA ILE A 185 1.22 9.33 -8.76
C ILE A 185 1.58 8.74 -10.13
N ASP A 186 2.71 9.13 -10.70
CA ASP A 186 3.16 8.66 -12.02
C ASP A 186 3.53 7.18 -12.00
N SER A 187 4.18 6.71 -10.93
CA SER A 187 4.69 5.34 -10.79
C SER A 187 3.77 4.39 -10.00
N ALA A 188 2.54 4.81 -9.70
CA ALA A 188 1.64 4.13 -8.76
C ALA A 188 1.44 2.63 -9.05
N TRP A 189 1.33 2.25 -10.33
CA TRP A 189 1.11 0.86 -10.76
C TRP A 189 2.40 0.05 -10.94
N ARG A 190 3.58 0.69 -10.99
CA ARG A 190 4.85 0.06 -11.35
C ARG A 190 5.19 -1.13 -10.45
N GLY A 191 5.00 -0.98 -9.14
CA GLY A 191 5.24 -2.08 -8.19
C GLY A 191 4.24 -3.23 -8.30
N ALA A 192 2.98 -2.94 -8.59
CA ALA A 192 1.96 -3.97 -8.78
C ALA A 192 2.23 -4.78 -10.06
N GLU A 193 2.66 -4.10 -11.11
CA GLU A 193 3.04 -4.67 -12.40
C GLU A 193 4.28 -5.56 -12.27
N ALA A 194 5.32 -5.10 -11.57
CA ALA A 194 6.52 -5.89 -11.28
C ALA A 194 6.20 -7.26 -10.68
N TYR A 195 5.48 -7.28 -9.55
CA TYR A 195 5.10 -8.52 -8.88
C TYR A 195 4.06 -9.32 -9.68
N HIS A 196 3.24 -8.66 -10.52
CA HIS A 196 2.34 -9.36 -11.43
C HIS A 196 3.13 -10.20 -12.42
N PHE A 197 4.05 -9.59 -13.17
CA PHE A 197 4.82 -10.30 -14.18
C PHE A 197 5.71 -11.36 -13.57
N PHE A 198 6.36 -11.06 -12.44
CA PHE A 198 7.17 -12.03 -11.71
C PHE A 198 6.39 -13.30 -11.37
N MET A 199 5.21 -13.17 -10.77
CA MET A 199 4.35 -14.31 -10.44
C MET A 199 3.77 -15.00 -11.68
N LEU A 200 3.45 -14.23 -12.72
CA LEU A 200 2.90 -14.77 -13.97
C LEU A 200 3.93 -15.66 -14.68
N THR A 201 5.20 -15.23 -14.73
CA THR A 201 6.29 -16.02 -15.31
C THR A 201 6.46 -17.34 -14.56
N HIS A 202 6.48 -17.32 -13.22
CA HIS A 202 6.51 -18.55 -12.43
C HIS A 202 5.35 -19.48 -12.78
N ARG A 203 4.11 -18.95 -12.83
CA ARG A 203 2.92 -19.74 -13.17
C ARG A 203 3.04 -20.37 -14.56
N GLN A 204 3.44 -19.60 -15.57
CA GLN A 204 3.60 -20.09 -16.95
C GLN A 204 4.66 -21.20 -17.05
N LEU A 205 5.76 -21.08 -16.30
CA LEU A 205 6.78 -22.13 -16.22
C LEU A 205 6.25 -23.42 -15.60
N TYR A 206 5.46 -23.32 -14.52
CA TYR A 206 4.83 -24.49 -13.90
C TYR A 206 3.78 -25.14 -14.82
N GLU A 207 3.07 -24.34 -15.62
CA GLU A 207 2.09 -24.82 -16.61
C GLU A 207 2.77 -25.40 -17.87
N GLY A 208 4.08 -25.20 -18.04
CA GLY A 208 4.85 -25.67 -19.18
C GLY A 208 4.77 -24.78 -20.43
N ASP A 209 4.12 -23.61 -20.34
CA ASP A 209 4.09 -22.61 -21.41
C ASP A 209 5.39 -21.80 -21.44
N VAL A 210 6.44 -22.43 -21.95
CA VAL A 210 7.81 -21.91 -21.93
C VAL A 210 8.00 -20.68 -22.82
N ASP A 211 7.24 -20.56 -23.91
CA ASP A 211 7.34 -19.43 -24.84
C ASP A 211 6.68 -18.18 -24.25
N ALA A 212 5.52 -18.32 -23.61
CA ALA A 212 4.90 -17.20 -22.90
C ALA A 212 5.72 -16.79 -21.67
N ALA A 213 6.21 -17.78 -20.91
CA ALA A 213 7.11 -17.54 -19.77
C ALA A 213 8.34 -16.73 -20.16
N MET A 214 8.95 -17.03 -21.31
CA MET A 214 10.12 -16.31 -21.77
C MET A 214 9.80 -14.84 -22.09
N LYS A 215 8.67 -14.58 -22.76
CA LYS A 215 8.24 -13.21 -23.07
C LYS A 215 7.94 -12.40 -21.80
N THR A 216 7.24 -13.00 -20.84
CA THR A 216 6.93 -12.32 -19.57
C THR A 216 8.19 -12.11 -18.75
N ALA A 217 9.13 -13.07 -18.72
CA ALA A 217 10.40 -12.92 -18.03
C ALA A 217 11.23 -11.73 -18.55
N LEU A 218 11.19 -11.45 -19.87
CA LEU A 218 11.83 -10.26 -20.43
C LEU A 218 11.22 -8.96 -19.88
N SER A 219 9.89 -8.91 -19.71
CA SER A 219 9.23 -7.78 -19.08
C SER A 219 9.64 -7.60 -17.63
N VAL A 220 9.85 -8.70 -16.88
CA VAL A 220 10.29 -8.65 -15.47
C VAL A 220 11.63 -7.90 -15.29
N VAL A 221 12.53 -7.97 -16.29
CA VAL A 221 13.83 -7.27 -16.28
C VAL A 221 13.68 -5.76 -16.16
N GLU A 222 12.59 -5.19 -16.67
CA GLU A 222 12.37 -3.73 -16.58
C GLU A 222 12.10 -3.25 -15.14
N TYR A 223 11.91 -4.18 -14.19
CA TYR A 223 11.54 -3.89 -12.80
C TYR A 223 12.67 -4.22 -11.79
N GLU A 224 13.93 -4.24 -12.24
CA GLU A 224 15.13 -4.43 -11.39
C GLU A 224 15.24 -3.42 -10.23
N GLU A 225 14.58 -2.27 -10.33
CA GLU A 225 14.51 -1.27 -9.24
C GLU A 225 13.59 -1.71 -8.07
N ILE A 226 12.63 -2.61 -8.37
CA ILE A 226 11.62 -3.08 -7.42
C ILE A 226 11.96 -4.48 -6.91
N LEU A 227 12.29 -5.38 -7.83
CA LEU A 227 12.57 -6.79 -7.56
C LEU A 227 14.07 -7.02 -7.35
N ASP A 228 14.42 -8.09 -6.62
CA ASP A 228 15.83 -8.43 -6.43
C ASP A 228 16.47 -8.84 -7.77
N THR A 229 17.60 -8.22 -8.10
CA THR A 229 18.33 -8.47 -9.35
C THR A 229 18.67 -9.94 -9.51
N LEU A 230 19.03 -10.62 -8.41
CA LEU A 230 19.34 -12.05 -8.45
C LEU A 230 18.12 -12.88 -8.84
N GLU A 231 16.95 -12.62 -8.23
CA GLU A 231 15.70 -13.33 -8.54
C GLU A 231 15.27 -13.11 -9.99
N VAL A 232 15.31 -11.85 -10.45
CA VAL A 232 14.92 -11.46 -11.82
C VAL A 232 15.75 -12.20 -12.87
N TYR A 233 17.07 -12.14 -12.76
CA TYR A 233 17.95 -12.76 -13.75
C TYR A 233 18.00 -14.29 -13.62
N SER A 234 17.80 -14.85 -12.43
CA SER A 234 17.66 -16.30 -12.25
C SER A 234 16.40 -16.82 -12.93
N LEU A 235 15.28 -16.12 -12.77
CA LEU A 235 14.01 -16.44 -13.42
C LEU A 235 14.11 -16.31 -14.95
N LEU A 236 14.76 -15.25 -15.44
CA LEU A 236 15.03 -15.07 -16.87
C LEU A 236 15.91 -16.19 -17.43
N ALA A 237 17.00 -16.55 -16.74
CA ALA A 237 17.89 -17.63 -17.17
C ALA A 237 17.13 -18.96 -17.26
N LEU A 238 16.27 -19.26 -16.27
CA LEU A 238 15.44 -20.45 -16.25
C LEU A 238 14.44 -20.48 -17.40
N ALA A 239 13.69 -19.39 -17.62
CA ALA A 239 12.74 -19.29 -18.73
C ALA A 239 13.43 -19.36 -20.10
N ALA A 240 14.61 -18.76 -20.24
CA ALA A 240 15.42 -18.80 -21.46
C ALA A 240 15.97 -20.20 -21.74
N CYS A 241 16.38 -20.94 -20.71
CA CYS A 241 16.81 -22.33 -20.86
C CYS A 241 15.64 -23.24 -21.26
N ALA A 242 14.47 -23.05 -20.65
CA ALA A 242 13.27 -23.83 -20.93
C ALA A 242 12.76 -23.61 -22.37
N SER A 243 12.79 -22.36 -22.86
CA SER A 243 12.43 -21.99 -24.24
C SER A 243 13.56 -22.18 -25.26
N ARG A 244 14.73 -22.68 -24.84
CA ARG A 244 15.93 -22.89 -25.67
C ARG A 244 16.51 -21.60 -26.29
N GLN A 245 16.25 -20.44 -25.70
CA GLN A 245 16.82 -19.15 -26.09
C GLN A 245 18.17 -18.90 -25.41
N PHE A 246 19.18 -19.67 -25.81
CA PHE A 246 20.49 -19.71 -25.14
C PHE A 246 21.28 -18.40 -25.15
N TYR A 247 21.06 -17.55 -26.16
CA TYR A 247 21.67 -16.22 -26.19
C TYR A 247 21.21 -15.37 -25.00
N VAL A 248 19.91 -15.38 -24.70
CA VAL A 248 19.35 -14.63 -23.57
C VAL A 248 19.77 -15.27 -22.24
N ALA A 249 19.75 -16.60 -22.15
CA ALA A 249 20.24 -17.32 -20.98
C ALA A 249 21.70 -16.96 -20.65
N SER A 250 22.58 -16.92 -21.67
CA SER A 250 23.99 -16.56 -21.48
C SER A 250 24.16 -15.13 -20.97
N ARG A 251 23.41 -14.17 -21.52
CA ARG A 251 23.43 -12.78 -21.02
C ARG A 251 22.91 -12.66 -19.59
N ALA A 252 21.89 -13.44 -19.23
CA ALA A 252 21.37 -13.49 -17.87
C ALA A 252 22.41 -14.04 -16.89
N PHE A 253 23.13 -15.11 -17.24
CA PHE A 253 24.23 -15.63 -16.42
C PHE A 253 25.39 -14.63 -16.27
N MET A 254 25.80 -13.95 -17.35
CA MET A 254 26.80 -12.88 -17.25
C MET A 254 26.37 -11.78 -16.28
N LYS A 255 25.07 -11.43 -16.27
CA LYS A 255 24.52 -10.47 -15.31
C LYS A 255 24.58 -10.99 -13.88
N LEU A 256 24.19 -12.24 -13.64
CA LEU A 256 24.28 -12.90 -12.32
C LEU A 256 25.72 -12.93 -11.79
N GLU A 257 26.69 -13.28 -12.63
CA GLU A 257 28.13 -13.30 -12.26
C GLU A 257 28.67 -11.90 -11.92
N SER A 258 28.11 -10.86 -12.55
CA SER A 258 28.53 -9.47 -12.34
C SER A 258 27.94 -8.80 -11.10
N ILE A 259 27.08 -9.49 -10.33
CA ILE A 259 26.42 -8.91 -9.16
C ILE A 259 27.47 -8.64 -8.06
N PRO A 260 27.65 -7.38 -7.61
CA PRO A 260 28.71 -7.00 -6.69
C PRO A 260 28.49 -7.52 -5.25
N THR A 261 27.24 -7.82 -4.89
CA THR A 261 26.84 -8.31 -3.56
C THR A 261 27.12 -9.79 -3.30
N GLN A 262 27.48 -10.57 -4.33
CA GLN A 262 27.74 -12.01 -4.17
C GLN A 262 29.15 -12.30 -3.65
N SER A 263 29.25 -13.31 -2.78
CA SER A 263 30.53 -13.88 -2.37
C SER A 263 31.24 -14.53 -3.56
N PRO A 264 32.59 -14.64 -3.55
CA PRO A 264 33.32 -15.30 -4.64
C PRO A 264 32.89 -16.75 -4.85
N ASP A 265 32.44 -17.44 -3.78
CA ASP A 265 32.00 -18.83 -3.82
C ASP A 265 30.65 -18.98 -4.57
N GLU A 266 29.70 -18.07 -4.35
CA GLU A 266 28.41 -18.08 -5.06
C GLU A 266 28.57 -17.80 -6.56
N ARG A 267 29.50 -16.91 -6.92
CA ARG A 267 29.83 -16.65 -8.33
C ARG A 267 30.35 -17.91 -9.03
N GLU A 268 31.23 -18.66 -8.37
CA GLU A 268 31.77 -19.89 -8.92
C GLU A 268 30.67 -20.96 -9.12
N VAL A 269 29.65 -20.99 -8.25
CA VAL A 269 28.48 -21.88 -8.41
C VAL A 269 27.69 -21.53 -9.67
N TYR A 270 27.40 -20.25 -9.91
CA TYR A 270 26.69 -19.82 -11.12
C TYR A 270 27.49 -20.11 -12.39
N GLU A 271 28.80 -19.86 -12.37
CA GLU A 271 29.70 -20.15 -13.49
C GLU A 271 29.73 -21.66 -13.80
N LYS A 272 29.89 -22.51 -12.77
CA LYS A 272 29.86 -23.98 -12.92
C LYS A 272 28.51 -24.45 -13.44
N LEU A 273 27.40 -23.88 -12.95
CA LEU A 273 26.05 -24.22 -13.39
C LEU A 273 25.84 -23.86 -14.86
N ALA A 274 26.21 -22.63 -15.26
CA ALA A 274 26.15 -22.18 -16.64
C ALA A 274 26.96 -23.11 -17.57
N ARG A 275 28.22 -23.39 -17.23
CA ARG A 275 29.09 -24.31 -17.98
C ARG A 275 28.46 -25.69 -18.13
N THR A 276 27.90 -26.25 -17.05
CA THR A 276 27.28 -27.59 -17.06
C THR A 276 26.04 -27.62 -17.96
N ILE A 277 25.18 -26.60 -17.88
CA ILE A 277 23.98 -26.48 -18.70
C ILE A 277 24.37 -26.38 -20.18
N PHE A 278 25.29 -25.48 -20.53
CA PHE A 278 25.69 -25.29 -21.93
C PHE A 278 26.46 -26.48 -22.50
N MET A 279 27.29 -27.18 -21.71
CA MET A 279 27.98 -28.40 -22.15
C MET A 279 26.98 -29.55 -22.42
N LYS A 280 26.00 -29.76 -21.54
CA LYS A 280 24.96 -30.78 -21.76
C LYS A 280 24.11 -30.49 -23.00
N LEU A 281 23.79 -29.23 -23.25
CA LEU A 281 23.01 -28.80 -24.41
C LEU A 281 23.80 -28.91 -25.72
N ALA A 282 25.09 -28.57 -25.71
CA ALA A 282 25.99 -28.74 -26.85
C ALA A 282 26.14 -30.23 -27.21
N TYR A 283 26.30 -31.10 -26.20
CA TYR A 283 26.31 -32.54 -26.38
C TYR A 283 25.00 -33.05 -27.00
N TYR A 284 23.83 -32.59 -26.53
CA TYR A 284 22.55 -33.00 -27.08
C TYR A 284 22.34 -32.55 -28.54
N LYS A 285 22.81 -31.34 -28.92
CA LYS A 285 22.81 -30.88 -30.32
C LYS A 285 23.67 -31.76 -31.23
N SER A 286 24.88 -32.14 -30.78
CA SER A 286 25.77 -33.01 -31.56
C SER A 286 25.17 -34.40 -31.80
N LYS A 287 24.43 -34.95 -30.83
CA LYS A 287 23.79 -36.27 -30.95
C LYS A 287 22.58 -36.28 -31.89
N ILE A 288 21.86 -35.17 -32.02
CA ILE A 288 20.75 -35.02 -32.98
C ILE A 288 21.29 -34.87 -34.41
N GLN A 289 22.44 -34.21 -34.61
CA GLN A 289 23.09 -34.11 -35.92
C GLN A 289 23.75 -35.42 -36.39
N PHE A 290 24.11 -36.32 -35.47
CA PHE A 290 24.66 -37.64 -35.83
C PHE A 290 23.59 -38.72 -36.07
N ASN A 291 22.33 -38.47 -35.71
CA ASN A 291 21.20 -39.40 -35.85
C ASN A 291 20.14 -38.93 -36.88
N ALA A 292 20.46 -37.93 -37.69
CA ALA A 292 19.68 -37.45 -38.84
C ALA A 292 20.47 -37.71 -40.12
#